data_AF-A0A926ARQ2-F1
#
_entry.id   AF-A0A926ARQ2-F1
#
_cell.length_a   1.000
_cell.length_b   1.000
_cell.length_c   1.000
_cell.angle_alpha   90.00
_cell.angle_beta   90.00
_cell.angle_gamma   90.00
#
_symmetry.space_group_name_H-M   'P 1'
#
loop_
_entity.id
_entity.type
_entity.pdbx_description
1 polymer ?
#
loop_
_entity_poly.entity_id
_entity_poly.type
_entity_poly.pdbx_seq_one_letter_code
_entity_poly.pdbx_strand_id
1 'polypeptide(L)'
;MSILPENTQPRTRQELYDLIRQTSRDEFVLNEMIRLGFWKKNEGQPSLPEQLIRQETQLHQELKTLVSEKKRLDDQQKMLKEMRKKRMLESRLKREETKKRRELERQQKAENWKNKKTTEIGYLGENVSSGLNFTASNPEKLSRYNIPFFTNAVSLAQALNISVGELRFLAFSREVSKVNHYHRFQIPKKTGGQRLISAPMPRLKKVQTWILENVLEKIELHTSAHGFVASRSIVSNAIPHLKAETVVNLDLKNFFPTLTYARIKGLFLGLGYSEAMATLLGLLCTEPETDAVILDKETWFVASGERFLPQGSPASPALTNIICATLDKRLQGLAQKLGFVYTRYADDLTFSATGEGTKNIHKIISLTQKIVEDEGFSVHPDKTRIMRKGSKKEVTGIVVNEKPSVDRTTLRKFRALLHQMEKEGFAGKSWGHTPDVLAAVEGYANFVKMVDAEKGDKFKQQIKGIIAKWGDSIPTPVRKVYPKKEKQTVSPVFETMTILPTSETQISENQVVIPQVTIPETANKDTSNEKPEEKKTFWKTWKK
;
A
#
# COMPACT_ATOMS: atom_id res chain seq x y z
N MET A 1 1.01 -5.10 -89.80
CA MET A 1 1.75 -6.10 -90.59
C MET A 1 2.03 -7.31 -89.71
N SER A 2 1.36 -8.42 -89.96
CA SER A 2 1.74 -9.74 -89.45
C SER A 2 1.66 -10.68 -90.65
N ILE A 3 2.80 -10.85 -91.32
CA ILE A 3 2.96 -11.83 -92.38
C ILE A 3 2.94 -13.18 -91.65
N LEU A 4 1.94 -14.02 -91.92
CA LEU A 4 1.98 -15.40 -91.45
C LEU A 4 3.30 -16.02 -91.94
N PRO A 5 4.15 -16.54 -91.04
CA PRO A 5 5.46 -17.05 -91.43
C PRO A 5 5.30 -18.14 -92.49
N GLU A 6 6.22 -18.15 -93.47
CA GLU A 6 6.22 -18.96 -94.71
C GLU A 6 6.14 -20.50 -94.53
N ASN A 7 5.81 -21.03 -93.34
CA ASN A 7 5.80 -22.45 -93.09
C ASN A 7 4.85 -22.93 -91.97
N THR A 8 3.57 -22.57 -92.01
CA THR A 8 2.54 -23.17 -91.14
C THR A 8 1.51 -23.95 -91.94
N GLN A 9 1.90 -25.13 -92.45
CA GLN A 9 0.88 -26.15 -92.75
C GLN A 9 0.33 -26.66 -91.42
N PRO A 10 -0.99 -26.65 -91.21
CA PRO A 10 -1.59 -27.31 -90.05
C PRO A 10 -1.29 -28.81 -90.15
N ARG A 11 -0.57 -29.35 -89.17
CA ARG A 11 -0.16 -30.76 -89.12
C ARG A 11 -1.29 -31.65 -88.63
N THR A 12 -2.28 -31.07 -87.96
CA THR A 12 -3.48 -31.75 -87.49
C THR A 12 -4.75 -31.04 -87.95
N ARG A 13 -5.84 -31.80 -88.08
CA ARG A 13 -7.17 -31.26 -88.43
C ARG A 13 -7.64 -30.20 -87.42
N GLN A 14 -7.22 -30.29 -86.16
CA GLN A 14 -7.55 -29.34 -85.11
C GLN A 14 -6.82 -28.00 -85.31
N GLU A 15 -5.53 -28.03 -85.64
CA GLU A 15 -4.75 -26.82 -85.97
C GLU A 15 -5.34 -26.07 -87.17
N LEU A 16 -5.82 -26.81 -88.19
CA LEU A 16 -6.53 -26.24 -89.34
C LEU A 16 -7.78 -25.48 -88.89
N TYR A 17 -8.60 -26.09 -88.03
CA TYR A 17 -9.80 -25.43 -87.49
C TYR A 17 -9.46 -24.22 -86.62
N ASP A 18 -8.41 -24.26 -85.81
CA ASP A 18 -7.98 -23.15 -84.96
C ASP A 18 -7.43 -21.97 -85.78
N LEU A 19 -6.67 -22.23 -86.85
CA LEU A 19 -6.20 -21.22 -87.81
C LEU A 19 -7.35 -20.54 -88.56
N ILE A 20 -8.31 -21.33 -89.05
CA ILE A 20 -9.53 -20.83 -89.69
C ILE A 20 -10.36 -19.99 -88.70
N ARG A 21 -10.34 -20.34 -87.41
CA ARG A 21 -11.08 -19.64 -86.34
C ARG A 21 -10.40 -18.35 -85.85
N GLN A 22 -9.09 -18.21 -86.08
CA GLN A 22 -8.31 -17.00 -85.77
C GLN A 22 -8.38 -15.96 -86.89
N THR A 23 -8.43 -16.42 -88.13
CA THR A 23 -8.59 -15.58 -89.33
C THR A 23 -10.06 -15.64 -89.77
N SER A 24 -10.32 -16.14 -90.97
CA SER A 24 -11.61 -16.55 -91.50
C SER A 24 -11.34 -17.66 -92.51
N ARG A 25 -12.36 -18.44 -92.88
CA ARG A 25 -12.20 -19.49 -93.90
C ARG A 25 -11.69 -18.89 -95.22
N ASP A 26 -12.21 -17.72 -95.58
CA ASP A 26 -11.93 -17.10 -96.87
C ASP A 26 -10.57 -16.41 -96.90
N GLU A 27 -10.12 -15.82 -95.78
CA GLU A 27 -8.75 -15.29 -95.66
C GLU A 27 -7.71 -16.42 -95.59
N PHE A 28 -8.03 -17.54 -94.94
CA PHE A 28 -7.17 -18.73 -94.94
C PHE A 28 -7.04 -19.32 -96.36
N VAL A 29 -8.15 -19.44 -97.09
CA VAL A 29 -8.16 -19.90 -98.49
C VAL A 29 -7.41 -18.91 -99.39
N LEU A 30 -7.60 -17.61 -99.23
CA LEU A 30 -6.88 -16.58 -99.97
C LEU A 30 -5.36 -16.65 -99.73
N ASN A 31 -4.94 -16.81 -98.47
CA ASN A 31 -3.53 -16.97 -98.12
C ASN A 31 -2.93 -18.26 -98.69
N GLU A 32 -3.67 -19.37 -98.70
CA GLU A 32 -3.24 -20.63 -99.34
C GLU A 32 -3.23 -20.52 -100.88
N MET A 33 -4.18 -19.83 -101.50
CA MET A 33 -4.20 -19.59 -102.95
C MET A 33 -3.03 -18.69 -103.40
N ILE A 34 -2.65 -17.69 -102.59
CA ILE A 34 -1.46 -16.86 -102.81
C ILE A 34 -0.18 -17.71 -102.66
N ARG A 35 -0.11 -18.56 -101.62
CA ARG A 35 1.04 -19.43 -101.35
C ARG A 35 1.27 -20.48 -102.45
N LEU A 36 0.20 -21.13 -102.92
CA LEU A 36 0.25 -22.17 -103.95
C LEU A 36 0.40 -21.61 -105.38
N GLY A 37 0.49 -20.29 -105.53
CA GLY A 37 0.72 -19.62 -106.82
C GLY A 37 -0.52 -19.55 -107.73
N PHE A 38 -1.70 -19.96 -107.25
CA PHE A 38 -2.97 -19.84 -107.98
C PHE A 38 -3.51 -18.41 -108.01
N TRP A 39 -2.99 -17.51 -107.16
CA TRP A 39 -3.37 -16.10 -107.10
C TRP A 39 -2.15 -15.20 -107.23
N LYS A 40 -2.02 -14.49 -108.36
CA LYS A 40 -0.87 -13.61 -108.64
C LYS A 40 -0.97 -12.32 -107.84
N LYS A 41 0.07 -12.01 -107.06
CA LYS A 41 0.19 -10.77 -106.29
C LYS A 41 0.64 -9.65 -107.24
N ASN A 42 -0.29 -8.81 -107.69
CA ASN A 42 0.08 -7.64 -108.50
C ASN A 42 0.83 -6.62 -107.62
N GLU A 43 2.07 -6.30 -107.98
CA GLU A 43 2.86 -5.24 -107.34
C GLU A 43 2.22 -3.89 -107.66
N GLY A 44 1.45 -3.34 -106.71
CA GLY A 44 1.04 -1.93 -106.79
C GLY A 44 -0.21 -1.56 -106.01
N GLN A 45 -1.26 -2.40 -106.00
CA GLN A 45 -2.51 -2.13 -105.27
C GLN A 45 -3.24 -3.45 -105.01
N PRO A 46 -3.66 -3.75 -103.76
CA PRO A 46 -4.41 -4.97 -103.48
C PRO A 46 -5.74 -4.93 -104.24
N SER A 47 -6.13 -6.06 -104.85
CA SER A 47 -7.38 -6.12 -105.62
C SER A 47 -8.58 -5.89 -104.68
N LEU A 48 -9.66 -5.31 -105.18
CA LEU A 48 -10.87 -5.01 -104.39
C LEU A 48 -11.34 -6.20 -103.52
N PRO A 49 -11.30 -7.47 -104.00
CA PRO A 49 -11.57 -8.64 -103.16
C PRO A 49 -10.60 -8.85 -102.00
N GLU A 50 -9.30 -8.59 -102.18
CA GLU A 50 -8.27 -8.76 -101.14
C GLU A 50 -8.43 -7.74 -100.01
N GLN A 51 -8.80 -6.50 -100.35
CA GLN A 51 -9.10 -5.46 -99.36
C GLN A 51 -10.38 -5.77 -98.59
N LEU A 52 -11.42 -6.25 -99.27
CA LEU A 52 -12.69 -6.60 -98.67
C LEU A 52 -12.57 -7.79 -97.71
N ILE A 53 -11.86 -8.86 -98.11
CA ILE A 53 -11.64 -10.03 -97.25
C ILE A 53 -10.85 -9.65 -95.98
N ARG A 54 -9.84 -8.79 -96.10
CA ARG A 54 -9.07 -8.31 -94.92
C ARG A 54 -9.90 -7.40 -94.01
N GLN A 55 -10.68 -6.48 -94.57
CA GLN A 55 -11.60 -5.65 -93.79
C GLN A 55 -12.64 -6.51 -93.08
N GLU A 56 -13.17 -7.55 -93.75
CA GLU A 56 -14.14 -8.46 -93.18
C GLU A 56 -13.55 -9.28 -92.03
N THR A 57 -12.31 -9.77 -92.11
CA THR A 57 -11.66 -10.43 -90.96
C THR A 57 -11.44 -9.45 -89.82
N GLN A 58 -10.95 -8.24 -90.10
CA GLN A 58 -10.69 -7.24 -89.06
C GLN A 58 -11.99 -6.86 -88.33
N LEU A 59 -13.07 -6.63 -89.08
CA LEU A 59 -14.40 -6.37 -88.54
C LEU A 59 -14.94 -7.57 -87.75
N HIS A 60 -14.71 -8.81 -88.20
CA HIS A 60 -15.10 -10.01 -87.45
C HIS A 60 -14.31 -10.17 -86.13
N GLN A 61 -13.02 -9.83 -86.12
CA GLN A 61 -12.21 -9.84 -84.90
C GLN A 61 -12.67 -8.76 -83.93
N GLU A 62 -12.91 -7.53 -84.40
CA GLU A 62 -13.48 -6.45 -83.59
C GLU A 62 -14.86 -6.84 -83.05
N LEU A 63 -15.75 -7.37 -83.91
CA LEU A 63 -17.06 -7.87 -83.50
C LEU A 63 -16.94 -8.96 -82.44
N LYS A 64 -16.00 -9.89 -82.58
CA LYS A 64 -15.76 -10.96 -81.60
C LYS A 64 -15.27 -10.41 -80.26
N THR A 65 -14.38 -9.41 -80.27
CA THR A 65 -13.94 -8.73 -79.04
C THR A 65 -15.09 -8.00 -78.37
N LEU A 66 -15.85 -7.20 -79.13
CA LEU A 66 -17.02 -6.45 -78.65
C LEU A 66 -18.14 -7.38 -78.15
N VAL A 67 -18.40 -8.50 -78.82
CA VAL A 67 -19.36 -9.52 -78.37
C VAL A 67 -18.87 -10.20 -77.09
N SER A 68 -17.57 -10.42 -76.92
CA SER A 68 -17.01 -10.98 -75.68
C SER A 68 -17.09 -10.01 -74.50
N GLU A 69 -16.88 -8.71 -74.74
CA GLU A 69 -17.06 -7.63 -73.76
C GLU A 69 -18.53 -7.46 -73.42
N LYS A 70 -19.41 -7.41 -74.43
CA LYS A 70 -20.87 -7.37 -74.24
C LYS A 70 -21.35 -8.57 -73.44
N LYS A 71 -20.87 -9.79 -73.72
CA LYS A 71 -21.22 -11.00 -72.96
C LYS A 71 -20.73 -10.95 -71.51
N ARG A 72 -19.61 -10.27 -71.22
CA ARG A 72 -19.17 -10.00 -69.85
C ARG A 72 -20.06 -8.98 -69.14
N LEU A 73 -20.57 -7.98 -69.86
CA LEU A 73 -21.45 -6.94 -69.33
C LEU A 73 -22.91 -7.42 -69.16
N ASP A 74 -23.40 -8.28 -70.06
CA ASP A 74 -24.75 -8.87 -70.04
C ASP A 74 -24.89 -9.95 -68.96
N ASP A 75 -23.79 -10.61 -68.55
CA ASP A 75 -23.77 -11.52 -67.41
C ASP A 75 -23.73 -10.75 -66.08
N GLN A 76 -24.80 -9.98 -65.84
CA GLN A 76 -25.00 -9.16 -64.65
C GLN A 76 -24.80 -9.97 -63.36
N GLN A 77 -25.14 -11.26 -63.37
CA GLN A 77 -24.95 -12.16 -62.23
C GLN A 77 -23.47 -12.40 -61.92
N LYS A 78 -22.64 -12.62 -62.95
CA LYS A 78 -21.19 -12.80 -62.78
C LYS A 78 -20.51 -11.53 -62.29
N MET A 79 -20.89 -10.36 -62.84
CA MET A 79 -20.39 -9.06 -62.37
C MET A 79 -20.78 -8.79 -60.91
N LEU A 80 -22.04 -9.05 -60.54
CA LEU A 80 -22.50 -8.94 -59.14
C LEU A 80 -21.73 -9.91 -58.22
N LYS A 81 -21.43 -11.13 -58.67
CA LYS A 81 -20.65 -12.12 -57.90
C LYS A 81 -19.20 -11.66 -57.69
N GLU A 82 -18.57 -11.09 -58.72
CA GLU A 82 -17.21 -10.53 -58.61
C GLU A 82 -17.17 -9.30 -57.69
N MET A 83 -18.14 -8.39 -57.80
CA MET A 83 -18.27 -7.25 -56.88
C MET A 83 -18.50 -7.70 -55.44
N ARG A 84 -19.36 -8.71 -55.21
CA ARG A 84 -19.55 -9.31 -53.88
C ARG A 84 -18.26 -9.93 -53.34
N LYS A 85 -17.49 -10.61 -54.19
CA LYS A 85 -16.18 -11.21 -53.81
C LYS A 85 -15.16 -10.13 -53.43
N LYS A 86 -15.07 -9.04 -54.21
CA LYS A 86 -14.21 -7.88 -53.90
C LYS A 86 -14.62 -7.21 -52.58
N ARG A 87 -15.91 -6.91 -52.40
CA ARG A 87 -16.45 -6.34 -51.15
C ARG A 87 -16.21 -7.24 -49.94
N MET A 88 -16.36 -8.56 -50.10
CA MET A 88 -16.08 -9.53 -49.03
C MET A 88 -14.59 -9.52 -48.66
N LEU A 89 -13.68 -9.47 -49.64
CA LEU A 89 -12.25 -9.40 -49.44
C LEU A 89 -11.83 -8.09 -48.75
N GLU A 90 -12.33 -6.95 -49.22
CA GLU A 90 -12.10 -5.64 -48.57
C GLU A 90 -12.63 -5.61 -47.13
N SER A 91 -13.83 -6.16 -46.90
CA SER A 91 -14.40 -6.29 -45.55
C SER A 91 -13.55 -7.20 -44.66
N ARG A 92 -13.01 -8.30 -45.20
CA ARG A 92 -12.09 -9.19 -44.48
C ARG A 92 -10.78 -8.49 -44.13
N LEU A 93 -10.15 -7.81 -45.08
CA LEU A 93 -8.93 -7.03 -44.85
C LEU A 93 -9.16 -5.93 -43.81
N LYS A 94 -10.24 -5.15 -43.93
CA LYS A 94 -10.60 -4.12 -42.96
C LYS A 94 -10.87 -4.70 -41.57
N ARG A 95 -11.48 -5.89 -41.47
CA ARG A 95 -11.68 -6.62 -40.20
C ARG A 95 -10.34 -7.06 -39.61
N GLU A 96 -9.42 -7.58 -40.43
CA GLU A 96 -8.07 -7.97 -40.00
C GLU A 96 -7.25 -6.76 -39.52
N GLU A 97 -7.27 -5.65 -40.24
CA GLU A 97 -6.63 -4.38 -39.82
C GLU A 97 -7.23 -3.86 -38.52
N THR A 98 -8.56 -3.86 -38.40
CA THR A 98 -9.24 -3.42 -37.18
C THR A 98 -8.91 -4.32 -35.99
N LYS A 99 -8.81 -5.64 -36.22
CA LYS A 99 -8.40 -6.62 -35.20
C LYS A 99 -6.97 -6.34 -34.73
N LYS A 100 -6.02 -6.18 -35.67
CA LYS A 100 -4.62 -5.84 -35.37
C LYS A 100 -4.50 -4.52 -34.61
N ARG A 101 -5.22 -3.47 -35.02
CA ARG A 101 -5.22 -2.17 -34.33
C ARG A 101 -5.74 -2.27 -32.90
N ARG A 102 -6.87 -2.96 -32.69
CA ARG A 102 -7.44 -3.18 -31.34
C ARG A 102 -6.52 -4.00 -30.45
N GLU A 103 -5.83 -4.99 -31.01
CA GLU A 103 -4.85 -5.79 -30.30
C GLU A 103 -3.65 -4.95 -29.86
N LEU A 104 -3.10 -4.12 -30.76
CA LEU A 104 -2.03 -3.18 -30.45
C LEU A 104 -2.46 -2.15 -29.38
N GLU A 105 -3.64 -1.53 -29.53
CA GLU A 105 -4.20 -0.61 -28.53
C GLU A 105 -4.38 -1.29 -27.18
N ARG A 106 -4.83 -2.55 -27.16
CA ARG A 106 -4.97 -3.33 -25.92
C ARG A 106 -3.62 -3.60 -25.27
N GLN A 107 -2.61 -3.97 -26.06
CA GLN A 107 -1.24 -4.17 -25.58
C GLN A 107 -0.65 -2.87 -25.02
N GLN A 108 -0.73 -1.77 -25.77
CA GLN A 108 -0.27 -0.45 -25.32
C GLN A 108 -1.00 0.03 -24.06
N LYS A 109 -2.33 -0.15 -23.97
CA LYS A 109 -3.09 0.17 -22.75
C LYS A 109 -2.67 -0.69 -21.56
N ALA A 110 -2.44 -1.99 -21.78
CA ALA A 110 -1.97 -2.90 -20.74
C ALA A 110 -0.56 -2.53 -20.25
N GLU A 111 0.33 -2.16 -21.17
CA GLU A 111 1.70 -1.74 -20.87
C GLU A 111 1.74 -0.39 -20.14
N ASN A 112 0.97 0.59 -20.62
CA ASN A 112 0.79 1.88 -19.94
C ASN A 112 0.18 1.72 -18.54
N TRP A 113 -0.79 0.82 -18.38
CA TRP A 113 -1.38 0.51 -17.07
C TRP A 113 -0.35 -0.15 -16.14
N LYS A 114 0.47 -1.07 -16.66
CA LYS A 114 1.55 -1.70 -15.90
C LYS A 114 2.57 -0.66 -15.45
N ASN A 115 3.01 0.22 -16.35
CA ASN A 115 3.95 1.30 -16.07
C ASN A 115 3.38 2.25 -15.01
N LYS A 116 2.13 2.73 -15.17
CA LYS A 116 1.46 3.55 -14.16
C LYS A 116 1.38 2.86 -12.80
N LYS A 117 1.06 1.56 -12.77
CA LYS A 117 0.96 0.80 -11.50
C LYS A 117 2.31 0.65 -10.79
N THR A 118 3.42 0.72 -11.52
CA THR A 118 4.79 0.65 -10.99
C THR A 118 5.35 2.02 -10.61
N THR A 119 4.91 3.11 -11.26
CA THR A 119 5.46 4.45 -11.03
C THR A 119 4.59 5.30 -10.11
N GLU A 120 3.28 5.12 -10.16
CA GLU A 120 2.30 5.98 -9.52
C GLU A 120 1.43 5.22 -8.52
N ILE A 121 1.07 5.92 -7.45
CA ILE A 121 0.08 5.46 -6.47
C ILE A 121 -1.10 6.44 -6.56
N GLY A 122 -2.08 6.10 -7.40
CA GLY A 122 -3.29 6.93 -7.58
C GLY A 122 -4.39 6.66 -6.54
N TYR A 123 -4.29 5.57 -5.77
CA TYR A 123 -5.31 5.19 -4.80
C TYR A 123 -4.71 4.44 -3.61
N LEU A 124 -5.05 4.90 -2.40
CA LEU A 124 -4.64 4.32 -1.11
C LEU A 124 -5.82 4.05 -0.17
N GLY A 125 -7.05 4.39 -0.58
CA GLY A 125 -8.26 4.30 0.26
C GLY A 125 -9.13 5.54 0.09
N GLU A 126 -10.43 5.41 0.36
CA GLU A 126 -11.45 6.42 0.08
C GLU A 126 -11.14 7.77 0.74
N ASN A 127 -10.78 7.76 2.03
CA ASN A 127 -10.58 8.98 2.83
C ASN A 127 -9.17 9.60 2.73
N VAL A 128 -8.25 8.99 1.95
CA VAL A 128 -6.84 9.40 1.93
C VAL A 128 -6.29 9.68 0.53
N SER A 129 -7.05 9.36 -0.53
CA SER A 129 -6.56 9.45 -1.90
C SER A 129 -6.73 10.81 -2.58
N SER A 130 -7.55 11.71 -2.03
CA SER A 130 -7.87 13.01 -2.65
C SER A 130 -6.64 13.89 -2.93
N GLY A 131 -5.60 13.76 -2.11
CA GLY A 131 -4.37 14.57 -2.17
C GLY A 131 -3.21 13.99 -2.98
N LEU A 132 -3.36 12.78 -3.53
CA LEU A 132 -2.22 12.05 -4.12
C LEU A 132 -1.68 12.66 -5.43
N ASN A 133 -2.47 13.52 -6.08
CA ASN A 133 -2.06 14.22 -7.30
C ASN A 133 -1.19 15.45 -7.02
N PHE A 134 -1.17 15.97 -5.79
CA PHE A 134 -0.37 17.14 -5.43
C PHE A 134 1.04 16.70 -5.01
N THR A 135 1.98 16.78 -5.94
CA THR A 135 3.35 16.28 -5.79
C THR A 135 4.39 17.38 -5.53
N ALA A 136 3.98 18.65 -5.55
CA ALA A 136 4.88 19.79 -5.29
C ALA A 136 5.31 19.83 -3.81
N SER A 137 6.59 19.55 -3.54
CA SER A 137 7.20 19.73 -2.22
C SER A 137 7.94 21.07 -2.17
N ASN A 138 8.25 21.55 -0.96
CA ASN A 138 9.08 22.73 -0.75
C ASN A 138 10.54 22.32 -0.45
N PRO A 139 11.45 22.36 -1.45
CA PRO A 139 12.82 21.90 -1.28
C PRO A 139 13.64 22.76 -0.31
N GLU A 140 13.35 24.06 -0.18
CA GLU A 140 14.06 24.95 0.74
C GLU A 140 13.84 24.54 2.20
N LYS A 141 12.58 24.22 2.57
CA LYS A 141 12.25 23.73 3.91
C LYS A 141 12.91 22.38 4.20
N LEU A 142 12.86 21.46 3.23
CA LEU A 142 13.47 20.14 3.39
C LEU A 142 14.99 20.24 3.57
N SER A 143 15.64 21.11 2.78
CA SER A 143 17.08 21.38 2.91
C SER A 143 17.42 22.04 4.25
N ARG A 144 16.57 22.94 4.76
CA ARG A 144 16.77 23.58 6.08
C ARG A 144 16.82 22.57 7.22
N TYR A 145 15.98 21.52 7.16
CA TYR A 145 15.98 20.44 8.15
C TYR A 145 16.96 19.31 7.84
N ASN A 146 17.71 19.39 6.72
CA ASN A 146 18.59 18.34 6.24
C ASN A 146 17.87 16.97 6.12
N ILE A 147 16.64 16.99 5.57
CA ILE A 147 15.81 15.81 5.34
C ILE A 147 15.68 15.51 3.85
N PRO A 148 15.50 14.23 3.46
CA PRO A 148 15.48 13.82 2.07
C PRO A 148 14.32 14.43 1.28
N PHE A 149 14.59 14.80 0.02
CA PHE A 149 13.56 15.25 -0.92
C PHE A 149 13.12 14.09 -1.82
N PHE A 150 11.80 13.89 -1.91
CA PHE A 150 11.18 12.88 -2.78
C PHE A 150 10.32 13.57 -3.83
N THR A 151 10.61 13.28 -5.10
CA THR A 151 9.83 13.79 -6.24
C THR A 151 8.53 13.01 -6.42
N ASN A 152 8.56 11.70 -6.15
CA ASN A 152 7.43 10.80 -6.36
C ASN A 152 7.54 9.54 -5.47
N ALA A 153 6.52 8.68 -5.54
CA ALA A 153 6.47 7.42 -4.80
C ALA A 153 7.64 6.46 -5.14
N VAL A 154 8.19 6.52 -6.36
CA VAL A 154 9.36 5.71 -6.77
C VAL A 154 10.59 6.14 -5.97
N SER A 155 10.86 7.44 -5.88
CA SER A 155 12.01 7.96 -5.13
C SER A 155 11.93 7.62 -3.64
N LEU A 156 10.74 7.67 -3.03
CA LEU A 156 10.53 7.23 -1.66
C LEU A 156 10.74 5.72 -1.51
N ALA A 157 10.20 4.91 -2.42
CA ALA A 157 10.37 3.45 -2.37
C ALA A 157 11.85 3.04 -2.53
N GLN A 158 12.60 3.71 -3.40
CA GLN A 158 14.04 3.52 -3.57
C GLN A 158 14.80 3.85 -2.28
N ALA A 159 14.50 4.99 -1.64
CA ALA A 159 15.13 5.39 -0.39
C ALA A 159 14.84 4.38 0.75
N LEU A 160 13.61 3.86 0.81
CA LEU A 160 13.19 2.82 1.76
C LEU A 160 13.73 1.41 1.42
N ASN A 161 14.36 1.25 0.26
CA ASN A 161 14.80 -0.04 -0.29
C ASN A 161 13.66 -1.08 -0.35
N ILE A 162 12.52 -0.68 -0.93
CA ILE A 162 11.34 -1.51 -1.19
C ILE A 162 10.78 -1.23 -2.58
N SER A 163 9.92 -2.11 -3.09
CA SER A 163 9.20 -1.84 -4.34
C SER A 163 8.03 -0.86 -4.13
N VAL A 164 7.61 -0.14 -5.18
CA VAL A 164 6.40 0.71 -5.13
C VAL A 164 5.15 -0.12 -4.81
N GLY A 165 5.11 -1.38 -5.26
CA GLY A 165 4.04 -2.31 -4.90
C GLY A 165 3.98 -2.61 -3.41
N GLU A 166 5.13 -2.76 -2.77
CA GLU A 166 5.25 -2.93 -1.32
C GLU A 166 4.92 -1.65 -0.56
N LEU A 167 5.41 -0.49 -1.02
CA LEU A 167 5.05 0.81 -0.45
C LEU A 167 3.53 1.01 -0.46
N ARG A 168 2.88 0.75 -1.60
CA ARG A 168 1.42 0.79 -1.71
C ARG A 168 0.78 -0.20 -0.75
N PHE A 169 1.28 -1.44 -0.69
CA PHE A 169 0.73 -2.48 0.20
C PHE A 169 0.78 -2.09 1.69
N LEU A 170 1.88 -1.46 2.13
CA LEU A 170 2.04 -1.00 3.51
C LEU A 170 1.20 0.24 3.84
N ALA A 171 1.07 1.17 2.89
CA ALA A 171 0.33 2.42 3.06
C ALA A 171 -1.18 2.27 2.77
N PHE A 172 -1.63 1.16 2.17
CA PHE A 172 -3.03 1.01 1.77
C PHE A 172 -3.98 0.95 2.97
N SER A 173 -4.90 1.90 3.03
CA SER A 173 -5.94 2.00 4.05
C SER A 173 -7.23 1.37 3.52
N ARG A 174 -7.69 0.32 4.20
CA ARG A 174 -8.97 -0.34 3.92
C ARG A 174 -9.66 -0.68 5.24
N GLU A 175 -10.99 -0.64 5.24
CA GLU A 175 -11.79 -0.95 6.42
C GLU A 175 -11.76 -2.45 6.75
N VAL A 176 -11.81 -3.31 5.74
CA VAL A 176 -11.83 -4.77 5.94
C VAL A 176 -10.67 -5.42 5.18
N SER A 177 -9.86 -6.22 5.88
CA SER A 177 -8.65 -6.85 5.33
C SER A 177 -8.38 -8.22 5.92
N LYS A 178 -7.86 -9.15 5.10
CA LYS A 178 -7.28 -10.42 5.60
C LYS A 178 -5.86 -10.24 6.17
N VAL A 179 -5.25 -9.08 5.94
CA VAL A 179 -3.86 -8.78 6.32
C VAL A 179 -3.82 -7.53 7.18
N ASN A 180 -3.05 -7.60 8.26
CA ASN A 180 -2.73 -6.48 9.13
C ASN A 180 -1.21 -6.34 9.26
N HIS A 181 -0.73 -5.10 9.36
CA HIS A 181 0.69 -4.78 9.46
C HIS A 181 1.17 -4.61 10.92
N TYR A 182 0.27 -4.78 11.89
CA TYR A 182 0.58 -4.74 13.32
C TYR A 182 0.20 -6.05 14.01
N HIS A 183 1.03 -6.45 14.96
CA HIS A 183 0.76 -7.50 15.93
C HIS A 183 0.37 -6.86 17.26
N ARG A 184 -0.87 -7.10 17.70
CA ARG A 184 -1.43 -6.47 18.90
C ARG A 184 -1.45 -7.43 20.08
N PHE A 185 -1.07 -6.92 21.25
CA PHE A 185 -1.09 -7.66 22.50
C PHE A 185 -1.27 -6.72 23.69
N GLN A 186 -1.79 -7.24 24.80
CA GLN A 186 -2.06 -6.45 25.99
C GLN A 186 -0.98 -6.66 27.04
N ILE A 187 -0.61 -5.58 27.74
CA ILE A 187 0.29 -5.61 28.89
C ILE A 187 -0.45 -5.03 30.10
N PRO A 188 -0.33 -5.63 31.31
CA PRO A 188 -0.93 -5.06 32.51
C PRO A 188 -0.33 -3.68 32.84
N LYS A 189 -1.19 -2.71 33.17
CA LYS A 189 -0.75 -1.41 33.70
C LYS A 189 -0.37 -1.55 35.18
N LYS A 190 0.60 -0.76 35.64
CA LYS A 190 1.00 -0.69 37.06
C LYS A 190 -0.14 -0.29 37.99
N THR A 191 -1.08 0.53 37.50
CA THR A 191 -2.23 1.06 38.25
C THR A 191 -3.48 0.20 38.11
N GLY A 192 -3.39 -0.98 37.50
CA GLY A 192 -4.55 -1.80 37.13
C GLY A 192 -5.06 -1.53 35.71
N GLY A 193 -5.76 -2.52 35.15
CA GLY A 193 -6.20 -2.54 33.74
C GLY A 193 -5.10 -2.97 32.77
N GLN A 194 -5.39 -2.82 31.47
CA GLN A 194 -4.51 -3.27 30.38
C GLN A 194 -4.11 -2.12 29.45
N ARG A 195 -2.93 -2.25 28.83
CA ARG A 195 -2.41 -1.39 27.78
C ARG A 195 -2.31 -2.22 26.51
N LEU A 196 -3.08 -1.85 25.50
CA LEU A 196 -2.93 -2.40 24.16
C LEU A 196 -1.62 -1.86 23.55
N ILE A 197 -0.76 -2.78 23.12
CA ILE A 197 0.45 -2.50 22.36
C ILE A 197 0.23 -2.99 20.95
N SER A 198 0.54 -2.13 19.99
CA SER A 198 0.54 -2.43 18.56
C SER A 198 1.97 -2.41 18.05
N ALA A 199 2.59 -3.58 17.97
CA ALA A 199 3.94 -3.72 17.46
C ALA A 199 3.90 -3.88 15.93
N PRO A 200 4.59 -3.03 15.15
CA PRO A 200 4.64 -3.17 13.70
C PRO A 200 5.33 -4.48 13.31
N MET A 201 4.80 -5.16 12.29
CA MET A 201 5.43 -6.33 11.69
C MET A 201 6.78 -5.96 11.05
N PRO A 202 7.72 -6.91 10.86
CA PRO A 202 9.11 -6.61 10.49
C PRO A 202 9.29 -5.68 9.28
N ARG A 203 8.47 -5.85 8.23
CA ARG A 203 8.53 -5.03 7.01
C ARG A 203 8.15 -3.57 7.30
N LEU A 204 7.01 -3.35 7.97
CA LEU A 204 6.59 -2.01 8.37
C LEU A 204 7.54 -1.39 9.39
N LYS A 205 8.03 -2.19 10.34
CA LYS A 205 9.01 -1.75 11.34
C LYS A 205 10.28 -1.21 10.67
N LYS A 206 10.81 -1.90 9.65
CA LYS A 206 11.98 -1.44 8.88
C LYS A 206 11.72 -0.07 8.24
N VAL A 207 10.55 0.12 7.62
CA VAL A 207 10.17 1.40 7.00
C VAL A 207 10.04 2.51 8.06
N GLN A 208 9.39 2.24 9.18
CA GLN A 208 9.22 3.22 10.26
C GLN A 208 10.55 3.58 10.94
N THR A 209 11.46 2.61 11.11
CA THR A 209 12.82 2.86 11.58
C THR A 209 13.60 3.72 10.60
N TRP A 210 13.48 3.47 9.30
CA TRP A 210 14.13 4.31 8.29
C TRP A 210 13.60 5.76 8.36
N ILE A 211 12.29 5.95 8.48
CA ILE A 211 11.67 7.28 8.63
C ILE A 211 12.17 7.97 9.90
N LEU A 212 12.29 7.23 11.02
CA LEU A 212 12.85 7.75 12.25
C LEU A 212 14.27 8.32 12.03
N GLU A 213 15.19 7.49 11.53
CA GLU A 213 16.62 7.83 11.43
C GLU A 213 16.93 8.90 10.37
N ASN A 214 16.21 8.87 9.24
CA ASN A 214 16.51 9.71 8.08
C ASN A 214 15.66 10.97 8.00
N VAL A 215 14.53 11.03 8.71
CA VAL A 215 13.62 12.18 8.68
C VAL A 215 13.41 12.76 10.07
N LEU A 216 12.97 11.95 11.03
CA LEU A 216 12.47 12.48 12.30
C LEU A 216 13.58 12.90 13.26
N GLU A 217 14.67 12.14 13.35
CA GLU A 217 15.82 12.45 14.22
C GLU A 217 16.64 13.66 13.75
N LYS A 218 16.41 14.12 12.52
CA LYS A 218 17.06 15.34 11.98
C LYS A 218 16.38 16.63 12.48
N ILE A 219 15.19 16.51 13.05
CA ILE A 219 14.39 17.66 13.48
C ILE A 219 14.78 18.02 14.91
N GLU A 220 15.17 19.27 15.11
CA GLU A 220 15.47 19.79 16.45
C GLU A 220 14.23 19.78 17.32
N LEU A 221 14.36 19.19 18.51
CA LEU A 221 13.29 19.09 19.50
C LEU A 221 13.39 20.22 20.53
N HIS A 222 12.27 20.53 21.17
CA HIS A 222 12.25 21.53 22.24
C HIS A 222 13.15 21.10 23.42
N THR A 223 13.86 22.05 24.02
CA THR A 223 14.84 21.76 25.08
C THR A 223 14.24 21.17 26.34
N SER A 224 12.94 21.39 26.60
CA SER A 224 12.21 20.80 27.73
C SER A 224 11.75 19.35 27.49
N ALA A 225 11.91 18.78 26.29
CA ALA A 225 11.47 17.40 25.99
C ALA A 225 12.57 16.37 26.31
N HIS A 226 12.41 15.55 27.34
CA HIS A 226 13.41 14.54 27.74
C HIS A 226 13.02 13.11 27.36
N GLY A 227 11.73 12.82 27.24
CA GLY A 227 11.26 11.47 26.89
C GLY A 227 11.56 11.14 25.43
N PHE A 228 12.10 9.95 25.17
CA PHE A 228 12.42 9.47 23.81
C PHE A 228 13.42 10.34 23.02
N VAL A 229 14.26 11.09 23.71
CA VAL A 229 15.31 11.91 23.08
C VAL A 229 16.67 11.27 23.31
N ALA A 230 17.48 11.18 22.26
CA ALA A 230 18.84 10.65 22.34
C ALA A 230 19.64 11.40 23.41
N SER A 231 20.46 10.67 24.17
CA SER A 231 21.28 11.20 25.27
C SER A 231 20.49 11.87 26.42
N ARG A 232 19.17 11.71 26.45
CA ARG A 232 18.33 12.11 27.60
C ARG A 232 17.76 10.88 28.28
N SER A 233 17.47 11.04 29.56
CA SER A 233 16.99 9.98 30.44
C SER A 233 16.07 10.55 31.52
N ILE A 234 15.43 9.65 32.27
CA ILE A 234 14.67 10.01 33.48
C ILE A 234 15.51 10.83 34.48
N VAL A 235 16.84 10.64 34.49
CA VAL A 235 17.75 11.41 35.36
C VAL A 235 17.92 12.82 34.82
N SER A 236 18.16 12.97 33.52
CA SER A 236 18.23 14.31 32.90
C SER A 236 16.93 15.09 33.05
N ASN A 237 15.77 14.40 33.08
CA ASN A 237 14.46 15.01 33.32
C ASN A 237 14.28 15.43 34.78
N ALA A 238 14.81 14.64 35.72
CA ALA A 238 14.69 14.90 37.16
C ALA A 238 15.64 16.00 37.67
N ILE A 239 16.84 16.14 37.07
CA ILE A 239 17.88 17.09 37.50
C ILE A 239 17.38 18.55 37.59
N PRO A 240 16.64 19.10 36.61
CA PRO A 240 16.12 20.47 36.68
C PRO A 240 15.22 20.76 37.89
N HIS A 241 14.64 19.72 38.48
CA HIS A 241 13.69 19.81 39.60
C HIS A 241 14.34 19.54 40.97
N LEU A 242 15.67 19.41 41.01
CA LEU A 242 16.41 19.09 42.22
C LEU A 242 16.26 20.19 43.29
N LYS A 243 16.06 19.78 44.56
CA LYS A 243 15.88 20.68 45.72
C LYS A 243 14.70 21.65 45.60
N ALA A 244 13.79 21.44 44.65
CA ALA A 244 12.58 22.24 44.56
C ALA A 244 11.72 22.09 45.82
N GLU A 245 11.10 23.18 46.26
CA GLU A 245 10.20 23.12 47.42
C GLU A 245 8.92 22.38 47.07
N THR A 246 8.36 22.64 45.89
CA THR A 246 7.17 21.96 45.36
C THR A 246 7.41 21.42 43.95
N VAL A 247 6.90 20.21 43.69
CA VAL A 247 6.86 19.58 42.37
C VAL A 247 5.42 19.22 42.03
N VAL A 248 4.99 19.50 40.80
CA VAL A 248 3.67 19.21 40.26
C VAL A 248 3.83 18.37 39.01
N ASN A 249 3.22 17.18 38.98
CA ASN A 249 3.20 16.32 37.80
C ASN A 249 1.78 16.23 37.25
N LEU A 250 1.66 16.32 35.93
CA LEU A 250 0.42 16.11 35.19
C LEU A 250 0.66 15.09 34.09
N ASP A 251 -0.20 14.09 33.98
CA ASP A 251 -0.13 13.02 32.96
C ASP A 251 -1.15 13.32 31.86
N LEU A 252 -0.76 13.17 30.59
CA LEU A 252 -1.68 13.32 29.46
C LEU A 252 -2.46 12.02 29.20
N LYS A 253 -3.78 12.12 29.11
CA LYS A 253 -4.66 10.98 28.84
C LYS A 253 -4.54 10.56 27.37
N ASN A 254 -4.45 9.23 27.13
CA ASN A 254 -4.46 8.62 25.80
C ASN A 254 -3.46 9.26 24.81
N PHE A 255 -2.28 9.64 25.29
CA PHE A 255 -1.31 10.47 24.58
C PHE A 255 -1.05 10.10 23.11
N PHE A 256 -0.73 8.83 22.81
CA PHE A 256 -0.49 8.38 21.43
C PHE A 256 -1.78 8.34 20.57
N PRO A 257 -2.89 7.71 21.02
CA PRO A 257 -4.17 7.76 20.31
C PRO A 257 -4.71 9.16 20.01
N THR A 258 -4.39 10.17 20.83
CA THR A 258 -4.80 11.56 20.60
C THR A 258 -4.16 12.19 19.36
N LEU A 259 -3.04 11.63 18.88
CA LEU A 259 -2.34 12.12 17.70
C LEU A 259 -2.83 11.40 16.44
N THR A 260 -3.79 12.04 15.76
CA THR A 260 -4.49 11.48 14.62
C THR A 260 -3.72 11.63 13.30
N TYR A 261 -4.12 10.86 12.29
CA TYR A 261 -3.52 10.91 10.95
C TYR A 261 -3.54 12.31 10.33
N ALA A 262 -4.60 13.10 10.54
CA ALA A 262 -4.64 14.47 10.06
C ALA A 262 -3.49 15.32 10.63
N ARG A 263 -3.20 15.19 11.93
CA ARG A 263 -2.07 15.87 12.59
C ARG A 263 -0.73 15.37 12.06
N ILE A 264 -0.58 14.05 11.87
CA ILE A 264 0.67 13.47 11.34
C ILE A 264 0.93 13.90 9.90
N LYS A 265 -0.10 13.87 9.04
CA LYS A 265 -0.02 14.41 7.67
C LYS A 265 0.34 15.90 7.69
N GLY A 266 -0.32 16.67 8.55
CA GLY A 266 -0.04 18.11 8.74
C GLY A 266 1.41 18.39 9.16
N LEU A 267 1.99 17.55 10.02
CA LEU A 267 3.40 17.63 10.39
C LEU A 267 4.31 17.46 9.15
N PHE A 268 4.10 16.42 8.34
CA PHE A 268 4.94 16.20 7.16
C PHE A 268 4.79 17.31 6.11
N LEU A 269 3.57 17.86 5.94
CA LEU A 269 3.35 19.06 5.14
C LEU A 269 4.11 20.27 5.70
N GLY A 270 4.10 20.46 7.02
CA GLY A 270 4.82 21.53 7.71
C GLY A 270 6.33 21.48 7.50
N LEU A 271 6.90 20.27 7.45
CA LEU A 271 8.30 20.00 7.12
C LEU A 271 8.67 20.31 5.66
N GLY A 272 7.67 20.42 4.77
CA GLY A 272 7.86 20.77 3.36
C GLY A 272 7.60 19.64 2.38
N TYR A 273 7.16 18.46 2.83
CA TYR A 273 6.76 17.40 1.91
C TYR A 273 5.47 17.77 1.15
N SER A 274 5.35 17.30 -0.09
CA SER A 274 4.12 17.40 -0.86
C SER A 274 2.96 16.64 -0.20
N GLU A 275 1.74 16.93 -0.62
CA GLU A 275 0.56 16.24 -0.08
C GLU A 275 0.60 14.73 -0.32
N ALA A 276 1.04 14.32 -1.51
CA ALA A 276 1.22 12.90 -1.83
C ALA A 276 2.22 12.21 -0.88
N MET A 277 3.37 12.84 -0.61
CA MET A 277 4.39 12.27 0.28
C MET A 277 3.95 12.30 1.75
N ALA A 278 3.33 13.39 2.20
CA ALA A 278 2.78 13.51 3.54
C ALA A 278 1.68 12.48 3.81
N THR A 279 0.83 12.19 2.83
CA THR A 279 -0.17 11.10 2.92
C THR A 279 0.50 9.74 3.06
N LEU A 280 1.50 9.41 2.23
CA LEU A 280 2.22 8.15 2.32
C LEU A 280 2.92 7.98 3.68
N LEU A 281 3.69 8.98 4.10
CA LEU A 281 4.40 8.96 5.39
C LEU A 281 3.42 8.90 6.57
N GLY A 282 2.32 9.64 6.51
CA GLY A 282 1.27 9.60 7.52
C GLY A 282 0.61 8.22 7.63
N LEU A 283 0.31 7.58 6.50
CA LEU A 283 -0.27 6.23 6.46
C LEU A 283 0.69 5.15 6.98
N LEU A 284 1.98 5.28 6.68
CA LEU A 284 3.03 4.38 7.17
C LEU A 284 3.24 4.51 8.68
N CYS A 285 3.02 5.67 9.26
CA CYS A 285 3.28 5.94 10.68
C CYS A 285 2.04 5.83 11.58
N THR A 286 0.83 5.69 11.01
CA THR A 286 -0.42 5.60 11.76
C THR A 286 -1.14 4.28 11.50
N GLU A 287 -2.05 3.92 12.39
CA GLU A 287 -2.99 2.81 12.19
C GLU A 287 -4.37 3.19 12.73
N PRO A 288 -5.45 2.60 12.20
CA PRO A 288 -6.76 2.69 12.84
C PRO A 288 -6.84 1.70 14.01
N GLU A 289 -7.84 1.91 14.87
CA GLU A 289 -8.29 0.84 15.76
C GLU A 289 -8.76 -0.33 14.89
N THR A 290 -8.51 -1.57 15.30
CA THR A 290 -8.79 -2.72 14.44
C THR A 290 -8.99 -3.98 15.25
N ASP A 291 -10.14 -4.60 15.04
CA ASP A 291 -10.54 -5.85 15.65
C ASP A 291 -10.25 -7.03 14.74
N ALA A 292 -9.87 -8.16 15.34
CA ALA A 292 -9.69 -9.42 14.64
C ALA A 292 -10.96 -10.27 14.81
N VAL A 293 -11.63 -10.56 13.69
CA VAL A 293 -12.89 -11.32 13.64
C VAL A 293 -12.65 -12.59 12.83
N ILE A 294 -13.19 -13.72 13.28
CA ILE A 294 -13.16 -14.97 12.50
C ILE A 294 -14.48 -15.09 11.73
N LEU A 295 -14.39 -15.14 10.40
CA LEU A 295 -15.52 -15.34 9.51
C LEU A 295 -15.14 -16.42 8.49
N ASP A 296 -16.00 -17.41 8.29
CA ASP A 296 -15.77 -18.52 7.36
C ASP A 296 -14.44 -19.26 7.55
N LYS A 297 -14.05 -19.46 8.82
CA LYS A 297 -12.76 -20.07 9.23
C LYS A 297 -11.51 -19.25 8.82
N GLU A 298 -11.69 -18.02 8.36
CA GLU A 298 -10.62 -17.08 8.05
C GLU A 298 -10.58 -15.94 9.07
N THR A 299 -9.39 -15.42 9.36
CA THR A 299 -9.24 -14.22 10.21
C THR A 299 -9.30 -12.96 9.35
N TRP A 300 -10.23 -12.09 9.70
CA TRP A 300 -10.42 -10.77 9.13
C TRP A 300 -10.07 -9.70 10.14
N PHE A 301 -9.53 -8.60 9.65
CA PHE A 301 -9.20 -7.41 10.41
C PHE A 301 -10.14 -6.30 9.98
N VAL A 302 -10.97 -5.83 10.91
CA VAL A 302 -11.96 -4.79 10.70
C VAL A 302 -11.46 -3.52 11.39
N ALA A 303 -11.09 -2.53 10.59
CA ALA A 303 -10.65 -1.24 11.06
C ALA A 303 -11.85 -0.35 11.41
N SER A 304 -11.76 0.35 12.54
CA SER A 304 -12.78 1.25 13.05
C SER A 304 -12.14 2.59 13.44
N GLY A 305 -12.93 3.66 13.30
CA GLY A 305 -12.54 5.01 13.72
C GLY A 305 -11.41 5.64 12.90
N GLU A 306 -10.88 6.74 13.45
CA GLU A 306 -9.77 7.48 12.84
C GLU A 306 -8.43 6.79 13.09
N ARG A 307 -7.49 6.96 12.16
CA ARG A 307 -6.11 6.49 12.34
C ARG A 307 -5.36 7.38 13.33
N PHE A 308 -4.52 6.78 14.16
CA PHE A 308 -3.71 7.46 15.18
C PHE A 308 -2.30 6.84 15.29
N LEU A 309 -1.45 7.43 16.14
CA LEU A 309 -0.11 6.88 16.39
C LEU A 309 -0.17 5.59 17.24
N PRO A 310 0.38 4.47 16.76
CA PRO A 310 0.40 3.21 17.50
C PRO A 310 1.38 3.26 18.69
N GLN A 311 1.02 2.59 19.78
CA GLN A 311 1.93 2.29 20.89
C GLN A 311 2.78 1.07 20.54
N GLY A 312 4.03 1.28 20.12
CA GLY A 312 4.95 0.19 19.75
C GLY A 312 5.70 0.41 18.44
N SER A 313 5.30 1.41 17.64
CA SER A 313 6.09 1.84 16.48
C SER A 313 7.38 2.55 16.90
N PRO A 314 8.50 2.33 16.19
CA PRO A 314 9.72 3.10 16.39
C PRO A 314 9.57 4.59 16.03
N ALA A 315 8.66 4.95 15.12
CA ALA A 315 8.49 6.34 14.66
C ALA A 315 7.59 7.17 15.59
N SER A 316 6.58 6.55 16.22
CA SER A 316 5.61 7.26 17.08
C SER A 316 6.26 8.16 18.14
N PRO A 317 7.29 7.74 18.89
CA PRO A 317 7.89 8.56 19.95
C PRO A 317 8.55 9.85 19.43
N ALA A 318 9.19 9.81 18.26
CA ALA A 318 9.78 11.01 17.68
C ALA A 318 8.70 11.95 17.13
N LEU A 319 7.67 11.39 16.47
CA LEU A 319 6.53 12.17 15.97
C LEU A 319 5.82 12.93 17.09
N THR A 320 5.59 12.29 18.25
CA THR A 320 4.93 12.97 19.37
C THR A 320 5.75 14.15 19.87
N ASN A 321 7.07 14.00 20.00
CA ASN A 321 7.94 15.08 20.45
C ASN A 321 7.97 16.28 19.49
N ILE A 322 7.99 16.03 18.18
CA ILE A 322 7.96 17.10 17.18
C ILE A 322 6.63 17.86 17.24
N ILE A 323 5.50 17.14 17.35
CA ILE A 323 4.17 17.77 17.44
C ILE A 323 4.03 18.57 18.74
N CYS A 324 4.55 18.04 19.85
CA CYS A 324 4.49 18.72 21.13
C CYS A 324 5.43 19.95 21.24
N ALA A 325 6.21 20.29 20.22
CA ALA A 325 7.12 21.45 20.30
C ALA A 325 6.38 22.78 20.57
N THR A 326 5.19 22.97 19.99
CA THR A 326 4.35 24.16 20.26
C THR A 326 3.80 24.16 21.68
N LEU A 327 3.29 23.00 22.13
CA LEU A 327 2.84 22.78 23.51
C LEU A 327 3.96 23.11 24.50
N ASP A 328 5.15 22.56 24.29
CA ASP A 328 6.31 22.75 25.15
C ASP A 328 6.73 24.22 25.21
N LYS A 329 6.72 24.93 24.07
CA LYS A 329 7.04 26.37 24.02
C LYS A 329 6.06 27.19 24.86
N ARG A 330 4.75 26.91 24.76
CA ARG A 330 3.71 27.61 25.54
C ARG A 330 3.83 27.30 27.03
N LEU A 331 4.02 26.04 27.40
CA LEU A 331 4.16 25.61 28.79
C LEU A 331 5.45 26.13 29.43
N GLN A 332 6.56 26.15 28.69
CA GLN A 332 7.82 26.73 29.14
C GLN A 332 7.67 28.24 29.43
N GLY A 333 7.02 28.98 28.53
CA GLY A 333 6.75 30.41 28.73
C GLY A 333 5.83 30.67 29.93
N LEU A 334 4.79 29.85 30.10
CA LEU A 334 3.91 29.90 31.28
C LEU A 334 4.68 29.62 32.57
N ALA A 335 5.51 28.57 32.58
CA ALA A 335 6.31 28.19 33.73
C ALA A 335 7.25 29.32 34.14
N GLN A 336 7.99 29.90 33.19
CA GLN A 336 8.87 31.04 33.44
C GLN A 336 8.13 32.23 34.06
N LYS A 337 6.95 32.58 33.52
CA LYS A 337 6.13 33.70 34.01
C LYS A 337 5.66 33.50 35.45
N LEU A 338 5.42 32.26 35.86
CA LEU A 338 4.90 31.92 37.20
C LEU A 338 5.99 31.49 38.20
N GLY A 339 7.27 31.49 37.79
CA GLY A 339 8.40 31.08 38.62
C GLY A 339 8.56 29.57 38.77
N PHE A 340 8.19 28.81 37.74
CA PHE A 340 8.36 27.35 37.65
C PHE A 340 9.44 26.96 36.63
N VAL A 341 10.10 25.84 36.91
CA VAL A 341 10.89 25.07 35.96
C VAL A 341 9.99 23.99 35.36
N TYR A 342 10.08 23.78 34.04
CA TYR A 342 9.25 22.83 33.30
C TYR A 342 10.10 21.84 32.52
N THR A 343 9.71 20.57 32.57
CA THR A 343 10.20 19.49 31.71
C THR A 343 9.06 18.57 31.29
N ARG A 344 9.24 17.84 30.19
CA ARG A 344 8.31 16.82 29.71
C ARG A 344 9.04 15.51 29.44
N TYR A 345 8.51 14.42 29.99
CA TYR A 345 8.94 13.07 29.67
C TYR A 345 7.79 12.29 29.06
N ALA A 346 7.77 12.21 27.72
CA ALA A 346 6.65 11.63 26.97
C ALA A 346 5.33 12.36 27.29
N ASP A 347 4.40 11.67 27.97
CA ASP A 347 3.10 12.14 28.44
C ASP A 347 3.13 12.77 29.85
N ASP A 348 4.23 12.65 30.58
CA ASP A 348 4.39 13.22 31.93
C ASP A 348 4.96 14.65 31.85
N LEU A 349 4.18 15.63 32.29
CA LEU A 349 4.53 17.04 32.40
C LEU A 349 4.95 17.33 33.85
N THR A 350 6.19 17.77 34.06
CA THR A 350 6.71 18.09 35.39
C THR A 350 6.99 19.57 35.53
N PHE A 351 6.44 20.17 36.58
CA PHE A 351 6.70 21.55 36.99
C PHE A 351 7.30 21.57 38.39
N SER A 352 8.25 22.46 38.66
CA SER A 352 8.76 22.66 40.01
C SER A 352 9.02 24.11 40.34
N ALA A 353 8.82 24.50 41.60
CA ALA A 353 9.06 25.86 42.07
C ALA A 353 9.67 25.88 43.48
N THR A 354 10.34 26.98 43.78
CA THR A 354 10.92 27.33 45.09
C THR A 354 10.53 28.78 45.42
N GLY A 355 10.35 29.11 46.69
CA GLY A 355 10.04 30.48 47.12
C GLY A 355 8.66 30.92 46.65
N GLU A 356 8.56 32.14 46.09
CA GLU A 356 7.27 32.74 45.73
C GLU A 356 6.48 31.97 44.67
N GLY A 357 7.17 31.25 43.76
CA GLY A 357 6.52 30.44 42.73
C GLY A 357 5.60 29.36 43.32
N THR A 358 5.88 28.88 44.53
CA THR A 358 5.03 27.89 45.24
C THR A 358 3.62 28.40 45.55
N LYS A 359 3.39 29.72 45.57
CA LYS A 359 2.06 30.32 45.75
C LYS A 359 1.17 30.17 44.49
N ASN A 360 1.78 29.93 43.32
CA ASN A 360 1.10 29.89 42.03
C ASN A 360 0.67 28.48 41.58
N ILE A 361 0.68 27.46 42.46
CA ILE A 361 0.37 26.06 42.11
C ILE A 361 -1.00 25.91 41.43
N HIS A 362 -2.05 26.53 41.97
CA HIS A 362 -3.39 26.44 41.38
C HIS A 362 -3.44 27.08 39.98
N LYS A 363 -2.74 28.21 39.80
CA LYS A 363 -2.67 28.92 38.52
C LYS A 363 -1.90 28.14 37.47
N ILE A 364 -0.78 27.51 37.82
CA ILE A 364 0.01 26.72 36.86
C ILE A 364 -0.79 25.50 36.40
N ILE A 365 -1.52 24.82 37.29
CA ILE A 365 -2.35 23.66 36.94
C ILE A 365 -3.49 24.07 35.99
N SER A 366 -4.27 25.10 36.34
CA SER A 366 -5.42 25.51 35.53
C SER A 366 -5.02 26.05 34.16
N LEU A 367 -3.97 26.87 34.09
CA LEU A 367 -3.46 27.39 32.81
C LEU A 367 -2.79 26.30 31.97
N THR A 368 -2.13 25.32 32.60
CA THR A 368 -1.59 24.15 31.90
C THR A 368 -2.71 23.33 31.28
N GLN A 369 -3.79 23.04 32.03
CA GLN A 369 -4.96 22.32 31.51
C GLN A 369 -5.53 23.02 30.27
N LYS A 370 -5.72 24.34 30.35
CA LYS A 370 -6.20 25.13 29.20
C LYS A 370 -5.27 25.06 27.99
N ILE A 371 -3.95 25.21 28.19
CA ILE A 371 -2.98 25.11 27.09
C ILE A 371 -2.99 23.70 26.48
N VAL A 372 -3.06 22.66 27.31
CA VAL A 372 -3.11 21.26 26.87
C VAL A 372 -4.37 21.00 26.04
N GLU A 373 -5.52 21.52 26.46
CA GLU A 373 -6.79 21.45 25.71
C GLU A 373 -6.72 22.19 24.37
N ASP A 374 -6.16 23.42 24.36
CA ASP A 374 -5.97 24.20 23.14
C ASP A 374 -5.07 23.48 22.10
N GLU A 375 -4.09 22.69 22.57
CA GLU A 375 -3.18 21.90 21.72
C GLU A 375 -3.77 20.53 21.32
N GLY A 376 -5.04 20.28 21.66
CA GLY A 376 -5.79 19.08 21.31
C GLY A 376 -5.46 17.86 22.16
N PHE A 377 -4.98 18.06 23.39
CA PHE A 377 -4.73 17.01 24.37
C PHE A 377 -5.65 17.14 25.58
N SER A 378 -5.61 16.17 26.50
CA SER A 378 -6.35 16.26 27.75
C SER A 378 -5.51 15.75 28.91
N VAL A 379 -5.57 16.44 30.05
CA VAL A 379 -4.92 15.98 31.28
C VAL A 379 -5.72 14.85 31.91
N HIS A 380 -5.04 13.85 32.45
CA HIS A 380 -5.66 12.79 33.22
C HIS A 380 -6.05 13.32 34.61
N PRO A 381 -7.35 13.37 34.97
CA PRO A 381 -7.80 14.00 36.21
C PRO A 381 -7.19 13.34 37.46
N ASP A 382 -7.22 11.99 37.51
CA ASP A 382 -6.81 11.24 38.70
C ASP A 382 -5.29 11.06 38.87
N LYS A 383 -4.49 11.52 37.90
CA LYS A 383 -3.04 11.34 37.91
C LYS A 383 -2.26 12.63 38.15
N THR A 384 -2.95 13.73 38.42
CA THR A 384 -2.29 14.96 38.84
C THR A 384 -1.72 14.78 40.25
N ARG A 385 -0.42 15.05 40.44
CA ARG A 385 0.25 14.90 41.73
C ARG A 385 0.93 16.20 42.14
N ILE A 386 0.68 16.65 43.37
CA ILE A 386 1.32 17.82 43.96
C ILE A 386 2.13 17.34 45.17
N MET A 387 3.44 17.57 45.13
CA MET A 387 4.40 17.14 46.15
C MET A 387 5.06 18.37 46.75
N ARG A 388 4.77 18.66 48.03
CA ARG A 388 5.19 19.89 48.72
C ARG A 388 6.47 19.68 49.55
N LYS A 389 6.91 20.73 50.24
CA LYS A 389 8.00 20.66 51.21
C LYS A 389 7.65 19.66 52.32
N GLY A 390 8.63 18.88 52.75
CA GLY A 390 8.44 17.81 53.76
C GLY A 390 7.95 16.46 53.20
N SER A 391 7.35 16.42 52.00
CA SER A 391 6.98 15.15 51.35
C SER A 391 8.11 14.61 50.46
N LYS A 392 8.02 13.32 50.12
CA LYS A 392 8.81 12.74 49.03
C LYS A 392 8.39 13.42 47.72
N LYS A 393 9.35 13.97 46.98
CA LYS A 393 9.19 14.52 45.63
C LYS A 393 9.87 13.60 44.65
N GLU A 394 9.12 13.19 43.63
CA GLU A 394 9.57 12.20 42.65
C GLU A 394 9.24 12.68 41.23
N VAL A 395 10.23 12.61 40.34
CA VAL A 395 10.10 12.92 38.92
C VAL A 395 10.49 11.67 38.14
N THR A 396 9.56 11.11 37.36
CA THR A 396 9.82 9.92 36.52
C THR A 396 10.47 8.73 37.25
N GLY A 397 10.12 8.49 38.52
CA GLY A 397 10.73 7.41 39.33
C GLY A 397 11.92 7.82 40.20
N ILE A 398 12.45 9.04 40.02
CA ILE A 398 13.65 9.53 40.71
C ILE A 398 13.27 10.53 41.80
N VAL A 399 13.78 10.33 43.01
CA VAL A 399 13.60 11.24 44.15
C VAL A 399 14.51 12.46 43.97
N VAL A 400 13.93 13.65 44.10
CA VAL A 400 14.60 14.94 43.80
C VAL A 400 14.72 15.87 45.03
N ASN A 401 14.46 15.38 46.23
CA ASN A 401 14.43 16.21 47.45
C ASN A 401 15.77 16.94 47.72
N GLU A 402 16.89 16.24 47.61
CA GLU A 402 18.22 16.77 47.97
C GLU A 402 19.25 16.46 46.89
N LYS A 403 19.40 15.17 46.58
CA LYS A 403 20.19 14.62 45.48
C LYS A 403 19.33 13.64 44.69
N PRO A 404 19.63 13.40 43.39
CA PRO A 404 18.98 12.34 42.65
C PRO A 404 19.14 11.01 43.40
N SER A 405 18.04 10.33 43.67
CA SER A 405 18.07 9.09 44.43
C SER A 405 16.94 8.16 44.03
N VAL A 406 17.18 6.87 44.13
CA VAL A 406 16.14 5.86 43.96
C VAL A 406 15.29 5.78 45.23
N ASP A 407 14.03 5.35 45.10
CA ASP A 407 13.15 5.11 46.23
C ASP A 407 13.82 4.26 47.34
N ARG A 408 13.77 4.76 48.58
CA ARG A 408 14.42 4.15 49.74
C ARG A 408 13.87 2.75 50.03
N THR A 409 12.58 2.52 49.84
CA THR A 409 11.94 1.23 50.12
C THR A 409 12.42 0.18 49.13
N THR A 410 12.45 0.52 47.85
CA THR A 410 12.96 -0.37 46.79
C THR A 410 14.45 -0.65 47.00
N LEU A 411 15.25 0.36 47.31
CA LEU A 411 16.68 0.20 47.61
C LEU A 411 16.91 -0.72 48.83
N ARG A 412 16.08 -0.61 49.87
CA ARG A 412 16.17 -1.46 51.06
C ARG A 412 15.86 -2.92 50.72
N LYS A 413 14.82 -3.18 49.94
CA LYS A 413 14.49 -4.54 49.45
C LYS A 413 15.63 -5.12 48.62
N PHE A 414 16.22 -4.31 47.74
CA PHE A 414 17.34 -4.74 46.91
C PHE A 414 18.59 -5.10 47.73
N ARG A 415 18.93 -4.28 48.74
CA ARG A 415 20.03 -4.59 49.66
C ARG A 415 19.81 -5.88 50.44
N ALA A 416 18.58 -6.09 50.93
CA ALA A 416 18.23 -7.32 51.62
C ALA A 416 18.39 -8.54 50.70
N LEU A 417 17.98 -8.43 49.44
CA LEU A 417 18.16 -9.47 48.43
C LEU A 417 19.64 -9.79 48.19
N LEU A 418 20.48 -8.78 47.97
CA LEU A 418 21.93 -8.99 47.75
C LEU A 418 22.59 -9.68 48.95
N HIS A 419 22.26 -9.25 50.17
CA HIS A 419 22.78 -9.87 51.38
C HIS A 419 22.30 -11.33 51.55
N GLN A 420 21.06 -11.64 51.19
CA GLN A 420 20.58 -13.03 51.17
C GLN A 420 21.33 -13.87 50.14
N MET A 421 21.56 -13.34 48.93
CA MET A 421 22.32 -14.02 47.88
C MET A 421 23.77 -14.28 48.29
N GLU A 422 24.39 -13.36 49.01
CA GLU A 422 25.75 -13.51 49.51
C GLU A 422 25.88 -14.64 50.55
N LYS A 423 24.83 -14.87 51.35
CA LYS A 423 24.77 -15.91 52.38
C LYS A 423 24.31 -17.27 51.88
N GLU A 424 23.25 -17.31 51.07
CA GLU A 424 22.49 -18.51 50.73
C GLU A 424 22.59 -18.88 49.23
N GLY A 425 23.23 -18.04 48.41
CA GLY A 425 23.28 -18.22 46.96
C GLY A 425 21.99 -17.77 46.24
N PHE A 426 21.84 -18.18 44.98
CA PHE A 426 20.77 -17.69 44.08
C PHE A 426 19.43 -18.45 44.22
N ALA A 427 19.42 -19.59 44.89
CA ALA A 427 18.26 -20.48 44.94
C ALA A 427 17.03 -19.82 45.61
N GLY A 428 15.87 -19.90 44.97
CA GLY A 428 14.60 -19.37 45.48
C GLY A 428 14.50 -17.84 45.55
N LYS A 429 15.51 -17.10 45.05
CA LYS A 429 15.51 -15.63 45.04
C LYS A 429 14.94 -15.10 43.74
N SER A 430 14.30 -13.94 43.78
CA SER A 430 13.76 -13.28 42.59
C SER A 430 13.83 -11.77 42.70
N TRP A 431 13.99 -11.11 41.54
CA TRP A 431 13.91 -9.66 41.41
C TRP A 431 13.20 -9.30 40.12
N GLY A 432 12.17 -8.47 40.20
CA GLY A 432 11.34 -8.16 39.04
C GLY A 432 10.52 -9.36 38.55
N HIS A 433 10.32 -9.46 37.23
CA HIS A 433 9.46 -10.47 36.60
C HIS A 433 10.24 -11.44 35.70
N THR A 434 11.57 -11.32 35.64
CA THR A 434 12.40 -12.18 34.78
C THR A 434 12.76 -13.47 35.52
N PRO A 435 12.79 -14.61 34.82
CA PRO A 435 13.30 -15.86 35.39
C PRO A 435 14.81 -15.81 35.60
N ASP A 436 15.51 -14.97 34.82
CA ASP A 436 16.93 -14.68 35.03
C ASP A 436 17.09 -13.64 36.14
N VAL A 437 17.47 -14.13 37.32
CA VAL A 437 17.63 -13.35 38.53
C VAL A 437 18.90 -12.51 38.46
N LEU A 438 19.98 -13.05 37.88
CA LEU A 438 21.26 -12.36 37.79
C LEU A 438 21.14 -11.14 36.87
N ALA A 439 20.56 -11.32 35.68
CA ALA A 439 20.31 -10.22 34.74
C ALA A 439 19.40 -9.14 35.36
N ALA A 440 18.40 -9.54 36.15
CA ALA A 440 17.54 -8.58 36.86
C ALA A 440 18.29 -7.78 37.92
N VAL A 441 19.13 -8.43 38.72
CA VAL A 441 19.91 -7.80 39.78
C VAL A 441 20.97 -6.87 39.18
N GLU A 442 21.70 -7.32 38.16
CA GLU A 442 22.65 -6.50 37.41
C GLU A 442 21.97 -5.31 36.73
N GLY A 443 20.82 -5.53 36.09
CA GLY A 443 20.03 -4.48 35.48
C GLY A 443 19.62 -3.40 36.47
N TYR A 444 19.15 -3.80 37.66
CA TYR A 444 18.81 -2.84 38.71
C TYR A 444 20.03 -2.14 39.31
N ALA A 445 21.17 -2.81 39.47
CA ALA A 445 22.41 -2.17 39.90
C ALA A 445 22.91 -1.12 38.87
N ASN A 446 22.81 -1.41 37.58
CA ASN A 446 23.10 -0.45 36.51
C ASN A 446 22.13 0.74 36.53
N PHE A 447 20.84 0.49 36.80
CA PHE A 447 19.86 1.55 37.02
C PHE A 447 20.22 2.44 38.21
N VAL A 448 20.60 1.84 39.36
CA VAL A 448 21.07 2.62 40.52
C VAL A 448 22.32 3.42 40.15
N LYS A 449 23.28 2.83 39.43
CA LYS A 449 24.50 3.52 38.98
C LYS A 449 24.19 4.74 38.11
N MET A 450 23.18 4.66 37.26
CA MET A 450 22.72 5.79 36.44
C MET A 450 22.22 6.98 37.30
N VAL A 451 21.68 6.71 38.49
CA VAL A 451 21.10 7.74 39.39
C VAL A 451 22.09 8.21 40.46
N ASP A 452 22.82 7.29 41.07
CA ASP A 452 23.80 7.49 42.15
C ASP A 452 24.98 6.55 41.89
N ALA A 453 26.00 7.07 41.20
CA ALA A 453 27.14 6.29 40.70
C ALA A 453 27.87 5.54 41.82
N GLU A 454 28.14 6.21 42.94
CA GLU A 454 28.84 5.62 44.09
C GLU A 454 28.12 4.40 44.66
N LYS A 455 26.79 4.51 44.87
CA LYS A 455 26.00 3.37 45.36
C LYS A 455 25.91 2.25 44.33
N GLY A 456 25.73 2.61 43.06
CA GLY A 456 25.68 1.65 41.98
C GLY A 456 26.96 0.83 41.86
N ASP A 457 28.13 1.49 41.95
CA ASP A 457 29.42 0.81 41.88
C ASP A 457 29.64 -0.14 43.06
N LYS A 458 29.23 0.25 44.28
CA LYS A 458 29.24 -0.64 45.44
C LYS A 458 28.39 -1.90 45.21
N PHE A 459 27.18 -1.75 44.66
CA PHE A 459 26.33 -2.91 44.36
C PHE A 459 26.92 -3.78 43.26
N LYS A 460 27.53 -3.20 42.21
CA LYS A 460 28.20 -3.98 41.18
C LYS A 460 29.40 -4.76 41.72
N GLN A 461 30.17 -4.19 42.64
CA GLN A 461 31.24 -4.89 43.33
C GLN A 461 30.69 -6.04 44.19
N GLN A 462 29.61 -5.81 44.93
CA GLN A 462 28.97 -6.86 45.73
C GLN A 462 28.46 -8.01 44.85
N ILE A 463 27.81 -7.70 43.72
CA ILE A 463 27.34 -8.71 42.76
C ILE A 463 28.51 -9.52 42.21
N LYS A 464 29.62 -8.88 41.83
CA LYS A 464 30.84 -9.59 41.40
C LYS A 464 31.36 -10.55 42.47
N GLY A 465 31.37 -10.13 43.74
CA GLY A 465 31.75 -10.99 44.86
C GLY A 465 30.81 -12.19 45.04
N ILE A 466 29.49 -11.98 44.89
CA ILE A 466 28.49 -13.05 44.94
C ILE A 466 28.69 -14.04 43.80
N ILE A 467 28.92 -13.56 42.57
CA ILE A 467 29.20 -14.43 41.40
C ILE A 467 30.50 -15.21 41.61
N ALA A 468 31.56 -14.58 42.14
CA ALA A 468 32.80 -15.30 42.41
C ALA A 468 32.64 -16.41 43.46
N LYS A 469 31.72 -16.23 44.42
CA LYS A 469 31.45 -17.19 45.50
C LYS A 469 30.46 -18.29 45.13
N TRP A 470 29.47 -17.97 44.29
CA TRP A 470 28.33 -18.83 43.99
C TRP A 470 28.12 -19.03 42.47
N GLY A 471 29.15 -18.79 41.66
CA GLY A 471 29.06 -18.77 40.20
C GLY A 471 28.64 -20.12 39.60
N ASP A 472 29.05 -21.21 40.21
CA ASP A 472 28.69 -22.58 39.78
C ASP A 472 27.25 -22.96 40.17
N SER A 473 26.59 -22.18 41.03
CA SER A 473 25.21 -22.41 41.48
C SER A 473 24.21 -21.41 40.89
N ILE A 474 24.59 -20.68 39.84
CA ILE A 474 23.68 -19.82 39.10
C ILE A 474 22.63 -20.73 38.44
N PRO A 475 21.34 -20.62 38.82
CA PRO A 475 20.30 -21.41 38.17
C PRO A 475 20.24 -21.03 36.69
N THR A 476 20.46 -22.00 35.81
CA THR A 476 20.31 -21.81 34.37
C THR A 476 18.88 -21.34 34.10
N PRO A 477 18.67 -20.19 33.45
CA PRO A 477 17.32 -19.71 33.20
C PRO A 477 16.58 -20.73 32.35
N VAL A 478 15.57 -21.38 32.93
CA VAL A 478 14.65 -22.23 32.17
C VAL A 478 13.89 -21.29 31.23
N ARG A 479 14.35 -21.22 29.98
CA ARG A 479 13.65 -20.50 28.93
C ARG A 479 12.23 -21.07 28.88
N LYS A 480 11.20 -20.24 29.07
CA LYS A 480 9.84 -20.63 28.71
C LYS A 480 9.87 -20.93 27.21
N VAL A 481 9.97 -22.22 26.86
CA VAL A 481 9.77 -22.68 25.49
C VAL A 481 8.29 -22.48 25.24
N TYR A 482 7.94 -21.34 24.64
CA TYR A 482 6.64 -21.23 24.00
C TYR A 482 6.64 -22.33 22.92
N PRO A 483 5.66 -23.25 22.92
CA PRO A 483 5.59 -24.23 21.86
C PRO A 483 5.59 -23.44 20.55
N LYS A 484 6.56 -23.73 19.67
CA LYS A 484 6.40 -23.36 18.26
C LYS A 484 5.04 -23.94 17.90
N LYS A 485 4.08 -23.10 17.50
CA LYS A 485 2.89 -23.61 16.81
C LYS A 485 3.44 -24.52 15.73
N GLU A 486 3.21 -25.82 15.87
CA GLU A 486 3.48 -26.76 14.81
C GLU A 486 2.81 -26.18 13.58
N LYS A 487 3.60 -25.94 12.54
CA LYS A 487 3.00 -25.80 11.21
C LYS A 487 2.28 -27.12 11.04
N GLN A 488 0.95 -27.09 11.03
CA GLN A 488 0.17 -28.20 10.51
C GLN A 488 0.62 -28.37 9.05
N THR A 489 1.63 -29.19 8.85
CA THR A 489 1.88 -29.84 7.58
C THR A 489 0.72 -30.79 7.43
N VAL A 490 -0.31 -30.32 6.73
CA VAL A 490 -1.35 -31.20 6.21
C VAL A 490 -0.63 -32.05 5.16
N SER A 491 -0.12 -33.20 5.58
CA SER A 491 0.28 -34.26 4.64
C SER A 491 -0.99 -34.73 3.94
N PRO A 492 -1.01 -34.85 2.60
CA PRO A 492 -2.17 -35.36 1.91
C PRO A 492 -2.34 -36.84 2.30
N VAL A 493 -3.40 -37.14 3.03
CA VAL A 493 -3.87 -38.51 3.18
C VAL A 493 -4.48 -38.87 1.83
N PHE A 494 -3.72 -39.62 1.02
CA PHE A 494 -4.30 -40.36 -0.09
C PHE A 494 -5.08 -41.52 0.53
N GLU A 495 -6.40 -41.37 0.65
CA GLU A 495 -7.28 -42.52 0.82
C GLU A 495 -7.24 -43.33 -0.47
N THR A 496 -6.54 -44.46 -0.41
CA THR A 496 -6.69 -45.56 -1.36
C THR A 496 -8.13 -46.08 -1.26
N MET A 497 -8.97 -45.73 -2.24
CA MET A 497 -10.24 -46.42 -2.42
C MET A 497 -9.99 -47.84 -2.94
N THR A 498 -10.20 -48.80 -2.05
CA THR A 498 -10.28 -50.22 -2.33
C THR A 498 -11.49 -50.48 -3.21
N ILE A 499 -11.25 -50.99 -4.42
CA ILE A 499 -12.30 -51.43 -5.35
C ILE A 499 -12.86 -52.76 -4.82
N LEU A 500 -14.15 -52.79 -4.51
CA LEU A 500 -14.94 -54.02 -4.39
C LEU A 500 -15.73 -54.24 -5.69
N PRO A 501 -15.80 -55.47 -6.21
CA PRO A 501 -16.50 -55.76 -7.45
C PRO A 501 -17.99 -55.94 -7.16
N THR A 502 -18.84 -55.25 -7.93
CA THR A 502 -20.27 -55.58 -7.99
C THR A 502 -20.67 -55.92 -9.42
N SER A 503 -21.09 -57.18 -9.51
CA SER A 503 -21.88 -57.89 -10.51
C SER A 503 -22.69 -57.07 -11.52
N GLU A 504 -22.66 -57.60 -12.75
CA GLU A 504 -23.53 -57.33 -13.88
C GLU A 504 -25.02 -57.33 -13.53
N THR A 505 -25.76 -56.34 -14.04
CA THR A 505 -27.13 -56.57 -14.53
C THR A 505 -27.48 -55.50 -15.56
N GLN A 506 -27.87 -55.96 -16.76
CA GLN A 506 -28.37 -55.15 -17.87
C GLN A 506 -29.73 -54.52 -17.53
N ILE A 507 -30.05 -53.38 -18.16
CA ILE A 507 -31.24 -53.16 -19.04
C ILE A 507 -31.56 -51.64 -19.23
N SER A 508 -31.64 -51.28 -20.52
CA SER A 508 -32.42 -50.27 -21.27
C SER A 508 -32.41 -48.74 -21.01
N GLU A 509 -32.25 -48.06 -22.16
CA GLU A 509 -32.58 -46.69 -22.58
C GLU A 509 -33.87 -46.08 -22.01
N ASN A 510 -33.87 -44.80 -21.61
CA ASN A 510 -34.40 -43.67 -22.42
C ASN A 510 -34.53 -42.33 -21.65
N GLN A 511 -34.37 -41.26 -22.44
CA GLN A 511 -34.98 -39.92 -22.34
C GLN A 511 -34.54 -38.87 -21.30
N VAL A 512 -34.05 -37.78 -21.88
CA VAL A 512 -33.76 -36.44 -21.36
C VAL A 512 -35.07 -35.68 -21.10
N VAL A 513 -35.24 -35.08 -19.92
CA VAL A 513 -36.23 -34.01 -19.66
C VAL A 513 -35.61 -32.91 -18.80
N ILE A 514 -35.69 -31.68 -19.30
CA ILE A 514 -35.28 -30.42 -18.67
C ILE A 514 -36.45 -29.92 -17.79
N PRO A 515 -36.25 -29.51 -16.53
CA PRO A 515 -37.32 -28.86 -15.77
C PRO A 515 -37.32 -27.34 -15.96
N GLN A 516 -38.50 -26.80 -16.34
CA GLN A 516 -38.85 -25.38 -16.27
C GLN A 516 -39.24 -24.99 -14.83
N VAL A 517 -38.82 -23.80 -14.39
CA VAL A 517 -39.22 -23.19 -13.12
C VAL A 517 -40.33 -22.18 -13.38
N THR A 518 -41.49 -22.40 -12.77
CA THR A 518 -42.68 -21.52 -12.76
C THR A 518 -42.64 -20.54 -11.59
N ILE A 519 -43.04 -19.29 -11.85
CA ILE A 519 -43.25 -18.21 -10.88
C ILE A 519 -44.72 -18.25 -10.42
N PRO A 520 -45.06 -18.06 -9.14
CA PRO A 520 -46.45 -17.88 -8.74
C PRO A 520 -46.83 -16.39 -8.62
N GLU A 521 -47.98 -16.05 -9.21
CA GLU A 521 -48.68 -14.76 -9.08
C GLU A 521 -49.86 -14.86 -8.11
N THR A 522 -49.91 -13.86 -7.22
CA THR A 522 -51.10 -13.15 -6.70
C THR A 522 -52.14 -13.84 -5.81
N ALA A 523 -52.41 -13.19 -4.67
CA ALA A 523 -53.74 -12.63 -4.36
C ALA A 523 -53.66 -11.65 -3.16
N ASN A 524 -53.95 -10.36 -3.36
CA ASN A 524 -55.15 -9.73 -2.81
C ASN A 524 -55.29 -8.23 -3.16
N LYS A 525 -56.50 -7.92 -3.63
CA LYS A 525 -57.22 -6.62 -3.68
C LYS A 525 -57.46 -6.10 -2.24
N ASP A 526 -57.75 -4.84 -1.89
CA ASP A 526 -58.41 -3.72 -2.58
C ASP A 526 -58.10 -2.38 -1.85
N THR A 527 -58.06 -1.30 -2.64
CA THR A 527 -58.49 0.10 -2.43
C THR A 527 -58.27 0.87 -1.11
N SER A 528 -57.59 2.02 -1.18
CA SER A 528 -58.24 3.35 -1.12
C SER A 528 -57.23 4.50 -1.28
N ASN A 529 -57.73 5.58 -1.90
CA ASN A 529 -57.07 6.83 -2.25
C ASN A 529 -56.42 7.56 -1.07
N GLU A 530 -55.23 8.16 -1.28
CA GLU A 530 -54.95 9.56 -0.94
C GLU A 530 -53.64 10.06 -1.57
N LYS A 531 -53.64 11.30 -2.06
CA LYS A 531 -52.56 11.99 -2.79
C LYS A 531 -51.32 12.26 -1.91
N PRO A 532 -50.17 12.59 -2.51
CA PRO A 532 -49.37 13.68 -1.94
C PRO A 532 -48.90 14.69 -2.99
N GLU A 533 -49.33 15.94 -2.80
CA GLU A 533 -48.63 17.14 -3.21
C GLU A 533 -47.49 17.46 -2.22
N GLU A 534 -46.50 18.22 -2.69
CA GLU A 534 -45.64 19.10 -1.89
C GLU A 534 -44.58 18.49 -0.94
N LYS A 535 -43.30 18.50 -1.35
CA LYS A 535 -42.37 19.64 -1.13
C LYS A 535 -40.90 19.28 -1.41
N LYS A 536 -40.36 19.97 -2.42
CA LYS A 536 -38.95 20.34 -2.55
C LYS A 536 -38.58 21.23 -1.37
N THR A 537 -37.41 20.99 -0.77
CA THR A 537 -36.37 21.96 -0.33
C THR A 537 -35.71 21.49 0.96
N PHE A 538 -34.42 21.15 0.93
CA PHE A 538 -33.48 21.54 2.00
C PHE A 538 -32.01 21.34 1.56
N TRP A 539 -31.46 22.35 0.89
CA TRP A 539 -30.01 22.57 0.78
C TRP A 539 -29.78 24.07 0.95
N LYS A 540 -29.31 24.49 2.13
CA LYS A 540 -28.56 25.74 2.42
C LYS A 540 -28.43 25.90 3.93
N THR A 541 -27.21 25.78 4.46
CA THR A 541 -26.47 26.83 5.20
C THR A 541 -25.36 26.19 6.02
N TRP A 542 -24.11 26.29 5.57
CA TRP A 542 -22.93 26.25 6.43
C TRP A 542 -22.00 27.39 6.02
N LYS A 543 -22.13 28.52 6.74
CA LYS A 543 -21.20 29.64 6.77
C LYS A 543 -21.49 30.45 8.04
N LYS A 544 -20.75 30.15 9.11
CA LYS A 544 -20.18 31.09 10.08
C LYS A 544 -19.20 30.35 10.97
#